data_AF-A0A938IW67-F1
#
_entry.id   AF-A0A938IW67-F1
#
_cell.length_a   1.000
_cell.length_b   1.000
_cell.length_c   1.000
_cell.angle_alpha   90.00
_cell.angle_beta   90.00
_cell.angle_gamma   90.00
#
_symmetry.space_group_name_H-M   'P 1'
#
loop_
_entity.id
_entity.type
_entity.pdbx_description
1 polymer ?
#
loop_
_entity_poly.entity_id
_entity_poly.type
_entity_poly.pdbx_seq_one_letter_code
_entity_poly.pdbx_strand_id
1 'polypeptide(L)'
;MVFRGREYRLTVGRFEDGALAEIFIDAEKASTDSADDARDAALCLSLALQYGVPAETIRKAVTRASNGEPAGVIGAAIDLLASDELGEMSR
;
A
#
# COMPACT_ATOMS: atom_id res chain seq x y z
N MET A 1 7.65 5.31 -4.28
CA MET A 1 8.41 4.10 -3.91
C MET A 1 8.91 3.39 -5.15
N VAL A 2 9.98 2.60 -5.04
CA VAL A 2 10.43 1.72 -6.14
C VAL A 2 10.10 0.28 -5.80
N PHE A 3 9.46 -0.44 -6.70
CA PHE A 3 9.13 -1.86 -6.52
C PHE A 3 9.37 -2.63 -7.82
N ARG A 4 10.17 -3.71 -7.75
CA ARG A 4 10.57 -4.54 -8.91
C ARG A 4 11.08 -3.72 -10.11
N GLY A 5 11.94 -2.73 -9.83
CA GLY A 5 12.57 -1.89 -10.86
C GLY A 5 11.63 -0.87 -11.51
N ARG A 6 10.46 -0.60 -10.92
CA ARG A 6 9.49 0.40 -11.40
C ARG A 6 9.20 1.43 -10.33
N GLU A 7 9.07 2.67 -10.76
CA GLU A 7 8.66 3.78 -9.90
C GLU A 7 7.15 3.84 -9.79
N TYR A 8 6.68 3.88 -8.55
CA TYR A 8 5.28 4.09 -8.20
C TYR A 8 5.15 5.34 -7.33
N ARG A 9 4.17 6.18 -7.66
CA ARG A 9 3.73 7.28 -6.83
C ARG A 9 2.63 6.78 -5.90
N LEU A 10 2.79 7.06 -4.61
CA LEU A 10 1.81 6.73 -3.59
C LEU A 10 1.17 8.04 -3.13
N THR A 11 -0.13 7.99 -2.90
CA THR A 11 -0.86 9.05 -2.21
C THR A 11 -1.77 8.38 -1.19
N VAL A 12 -1.81 8.91 0.02
CA VAL A 12 -2.60 8.35 1.12
C VAL A 12 -3.56 9.39 1.65
N GLY A 13 -4.75 8.94 2.00
CA GLY A 13 -5.69 9.68 2.83
C GLY A 13 -5.75 9.04 4.21
N ARG A 14 -5.95 9.85 5.24
CA ARG A 14 -6.09 9.41 6.63
C ARG A 14 -7.42 9.87 7.21
N PHE A 15 -7.96 9.08 8.13
CA PHE A 15 -9.09 9.49 8.94
C PHE A 15 -8.67 10.57 9.95
N GLU A 16 -9.64 11.19 10.63
CA GLU A 16 -9.39 12.22 11.65
C GLU A 16 -8.54 11.71 12.82
N ASP A 17 -8.62 10.40 13.12
CA ASP A 17 -7.81 9.74 14.15
C ASP A 17 -6.38 9.39 13.67
N GLY A 18 -6.04 9.74 12.43
CA GLY A 18 -4.75 9.47 11.82
C GLY A 18 -4.62 8.07 11.20
N ALA A 19 -5.60 7.19 11.34
CA ALA A 19 -5.56 5.87 10.73
C ALA A 19 -5.60 5.95 9.19
N LEU A 20 -4.94 5.00 8.52
CA LEU A 20 -4.93 4.93 7.05
C LEU A 20 -6.34 4.68 6.52
N ALA A 21 -6.86 5.62 5.72
CA ALA A 21 -8.22 5.56 5.17
C ALA A 21 -8.23 5.09 3.71
N GLU A 22 -7.27 5.55 2.92
CA GLU A 22 -7.20 5.23 1.49
C GLU A 22 -5.76 5.31 0.98
N ILE A 23 -5.52 4.58 -0.10
CA ILE A 23 -4.25 4.56 -0.81
C ILE A 23 -4.50 4.55 -2.32
N PHE A 24 -3.82 5.45 -3.01
CA PHE A 24 -3.74 5.48 -4.45
C PHE A 24 -2.32 5.15 -4.88
N ILE A 25 -2.20 4.25 -5.85
CA ILE A 25 -0.93 3.89 -6.47
C ILE A 25 -1.01 4.24 -7.94
N ASP A 26 -0.03 4.99 -8.42
CA ASP A 26 0.10 5.36 -9.82
C ASP A 26 1.53 5.05 -10.30
N ALA A 27 1.70 4.75 -11.58
CA ALA A 27 3.01 4.48 -12.17
C ALA A 27 3.38 5.59 -13.16
N GLU A 28 4.68 5.92 -13.25
CA GLU A 28 5.16 7.00 -14.12
C GLU A 28 4.83 6.77 -15.61
N LYS A 29 4.86 5.52 -16.06
CA LYS A 29 4.38 5.13 -17.39
C LYS A 29 2.92 4.70 -17.31
N ALA A 30 2.05 5.45 -17.98
CA ALA A 30 0.65 5.09 -18.16
C ALA A 30 0.52 3.72 -18.88
N SER A 31 -0.41 2.89 -18.40
CA SER A 31 -0.91 1.68 -19.07
C SER A 31 0.12 0.55 -19.29
N THR A 32 0.42 -0.17 -18.21
CA THR A 32 1.03 -1.51 -18.27
C THR A 32 0.23 -2.42 -17.35
N ASP A 33 0.17 -3.73 -17.61
CA ASP A 33 -0.57 -4.69 -16.78
C ASP A 33 -0.29 -4.50 -15.28
N SER A 34 1.00 -4.39 -14.91
CA SER A 34 1.39 -4.16 -13.52
C SER A 34 0.94 -2.82 -12.93
N ALA A 35 0.79 -1.78 -13.75
CA ALA A 35 0.35 -0.47 -13.30
C ALA A 35 -1.18 -0.42 -13.17
N ASP A 36 -1.90 -1.11 -14.06
CA ASP A 36 -3.35 -1.20 -14.02
C ASP A 36 -3.80 -2.10 -12.85
N ASP A 37 -3.15 -3.25 -12.68
CA ASP A 37 -3.34 -4.11 -11.49
C ASP A 37 -3.03 -3.37 -10.19
N ALA A 38 -2.00 -2.52 -10.17
CA ALA A 38 -1.65 -1.73 -8.99
C ALA A 38 -2.74 -0.71 -8.65
N ARG A 39 -3.31 -0.02 -9.64
CA ARG A 39 -4.40 0.95 -9.47
C ARG A 39 -5.66 0.26 -8.96
N ASP A 40 -6.05 -0.85 -9.59
CA ASP A 40 -7.25 -1.60 -9.22
C ASP A 40 -7.13 -2.22 -7.83
N ALA A 41 -5.95 -2.77 -7.50
CA ALA A 41 -5.69 -3.32 -6.18
C ALA A 41 -5.67 -2.23 -5.10
N ALA A 42 -5.12 -1.04 -5.39
CA ALA A 42 -5.11 0.10 -4.48
C ALA A 42 -6.53 0.64 -4.22
N LEU A 43 -7.38 0.63 -5.25
CA LEU A 43 -8.80 0.97 -5.10
C LEU A 43 -9.53 -0.04 -4.21
N CYS A 44 -9.35 -1.35 -4.44
CA CYS A 44 -9.91 -2.40 -3.59
C CYS A 44 -9.44 -2.27 -2.13
N LEU A 45 -8.16 -1.97 -1.93
CA LEU A 45 -7.60 -1.71 -0.61
C LEU A 45 -8.24 -0.50 0.08
N SER A 46 -8.38 0.61 -0.64
CA SER A 46 -9.04 1.81 -0.12
C SER A 46 -10.47 1.52 0.33
N LEU A 47 -11.24 0.77 -0.47
CA LEU A 47 -12.57 0.31 -0.07
C LEU A 47 -12.50 -0.55 1.20
N ALA A 48 -11.60 -1.53 1.28
CA ALA A 48 -11.48 -2.37 2.47
C ALA A 48 -11.19 -1.55 3.74
N LEU A 49 -10.28 -0.57 3.67
CA LEU A 49 -9.96 0.33 4.77
C LEU A 49 -11.18 1.19 5.17
N GLN A 50 -11.89 1.74 4.19
CA GLN A 50 -13.10 2.54 4.41
C GLN A 50 -14.24 1.72 5.05
N TYR A 51 -14.31 0.41 4.78
CA TYR A 51 -15.23 -0.52 5.43
C TYR A 51 -14.67 -1.13 6.73
N GLY A 52 -13.60 -0.55 7.29
CA GLY A 52 -13.10 -0.84 8.63
C GLY A 52 -12.17 -2.04 8.73
N VAL A 53 -11.64 -2.57 7.62
CA VAL A 53 -10.61 -3.61 7.67
C VAL A 53 -9.29 -2.99 8.12
N PRO A 54 -8.67 -3.45 9.24
CA PRO A 54 -7.42 -2.87 9.71
C PRO A 54 -6.27 -3.08 8.70
N ALA A 55 -5.43 -2.06 8.50
CA ALA A 55 -4.29 -2.12 7.59
C ALA A 55 -3.34 -3.29 7.92
N GLU A 56 -3.10 -3.59 9.20
CA GLU A 56 -2.26 -4.71 9.63
C GLU A 56 -2.86 -6.08 9.25
N THR A 57 -4.19 -6.20 9.24
CA THR A 57 -4.88 -7.42 8.79
C THR A 57 -4.60 -7.66 7.31
N ILE A 58 -4.70 -6.61 6.50
CA ILE A 58 -4.41 -6.67 5.06
C ILE A 58 -2.92 -6.96 4.84
N ARG A 59 -2.03 -6.30 5.59
CA ARG A 59 -0.57 -6.50 5.54
C ARG A 59 -0.18 -7.97 5.67
N LYS A 60 -0.87 -8.72 6.54
CA LYS A 60 -0.67 -10.15 6.78
C LYS A 60 -1.36 -11.05 5.75
N ALA A 61 -2.46 -10.60 5.16
CA ALA A 61 -3.26 -11.39 4.22
C ALA A 61 -2.70 -11.38 2.78
N VAL A 62 -2.10 -10.26 2.35
CA VAL A 62 -1.53 -10.17 1.00
C VAL A 62 -0.34 -11.09 0.81
N THR A 63 -0.10 -11.50 -0.44
CA THR A 63 0.95 -12.47 -0.77
C THR A 63 2.33 -12.00 -0.33
N ARG A 64 3.03 -12.90 0.37
CA ARG A 64 4.41 -12.73 0.83
C ARG A 64 5.30 -13.77 0.16
N ALA A 65 6.55 -13.40 -0.06
CA ALA A 65 7.59 -14.37 -0.42
C ALA A 65 7.94 -15.24 0.80
N SER A 66 8.66 -16.34 0.58
CA SER A 66 9.04 -17.27 1.65
C SER A 66 9.91 -16.64 2.74
N ASN A 67 10.60 -15.54 2.42
CA ASN A 67 11.40 -14.73 3.35
C ASN A 67 10.58 -13.65 4.07
N GLY A 68 9.26 -13.57 3.87
CA GLY A 68 8.37 -12.58 4.47
C GLY A 68 8.30 -11.24 3.73
N GLU A 69 9.13 -11.02 2.70
CA GLU A 69 9.09 -9.80 1.90
C GLU A 69 7.77 -9.69 1.11
N PRO A 70 7.30 -8.47 0.82
CA PRO A 70 6.10 -8.27 0.03
C PRO A 70 6.29 -8.82 -1.39
N ALA A 71 5.44 -9.76 -1.80
CA ALA A 71 5.49 -10.31 -3.15
C ALA A 71 4.79 -9.41 -4.18
N GLY A 72 3.92 -8.51 -3.74
CA GLY A 72 3.16 -7.58 -4.57
C GLY A 72 3.27 -6.14 -4.11
N VAL A 73 2.86 -5.22 -4.99
CA VAL A 73 2.98 -3.76 -4.80
C VAL A 73 2.20 -3.29 -3.56
N ILE A 74 1.05 -3.90 -3.27
CA ILE A 74 0.24 -3.58 -2.09
C ILE A 74 0.97 -3.90 -0.79
N GLY A 75 1.61 -5.07 -0.70
CA GLY A 75 2.41 -5.43 0.48
C GLY A 75 3.55 -4.44 0.68
N ALA A 76 4.24 -4.06 -0.40
CA ALA A 76 5.35 -3.11 -0.34
C ALA A 76 4.89 -1.71 0.09
N ALA A 77 3.74 -1.26 -0.41
CA ALA A 77 3.15 0.01 -0.03
C ALA A 77 2.76 0.05 1.46
N ILE A 78 2.08 -0.99 1.95
CA ILE A 78 1.65 -1.03 3.36
C ILE A 78 2.87 -1.15 4.30
N ASP A 79 3.88 -1.95 3.95
CA ASP A 79 5.09 -2.04 4.77
C ASP A 79 5.84 -0.70 4.87
N LEU A 80 5.90 0.06 3.75
CA LEU A 80 6.49 1.39 3.73
C LEU A 80 5.75 2.36 4.66
N LEU A 81 4.41 2.39 4.58
CA LEU A 81 3.59 3.28 5.39
C LEU A 81 3.65 2.92 6.88
N ALA A 82 3.64 1.63 7.22
CA ALA A 82 3.80 1.18 8.59
C ALA A 82 5.18 1.55 9.18
N SER A 83 6.23 1.54 8.36
CA SER A 83 7.57 1.95 8.79
C SER A 83 7.67 3.45 9.07
N ASP A 84 6.92 4.27 8.30
CA ASP A 84 6.89 5.72 8.45
C ASP A 84 6.18 6.14 9.76
N GLU A 85 5.04 5.50 10.07
CA GLU A 85 4.30 5.71 11.33
C GLU A 85 5.17 5.40 12.57
N LEU A 86 5.95 4.32 12.53
CA LEU A 86 6.88 3.99 13.61
C LEU A 86 8.00 5.04 13.77
N GLY A 87 8.40 5.68 12.68
CA GLY A 87 9.39 6.76 12.68
C GLY A 87 8.83 8.09 13.20
N GLU A 88 7.55 8.37 12.95
CA GLU A 88 6.85 9.55 13.50
C GLU A 88 6.55 9.40 14.99
N MET A 89 6.14 8.22 15.46
CA MET A 89 5.87 7.95 16.88
C MET A 89 7.14 7.94 17.75
N SER A 90 8.31 7.78 17.15
CA SER A 90 9.60 7.77 17.85
C SER A 90 10.30 9.15 17.90
N ARG A 91 9.70 10.21 17.32
CA ARG A 91 10.20 11.59 17.37
C ARG A 91 9.45 12.41 18.41
#